data_AF-W0E0E2-F1
#
_entry.id   AF-W0E0E2-F1
#
_cell.length_a   1.000
_cell.length_b   1.000
_cell.length_c   1.000
_cell.angle_alpha   90.00
_cell.angle_beta   90.00
_cell.angle_gamma   90.00
#
_symmetry.space_group_name_H-M   'P 1'
#
loop_
_entity.id
_entity.type
_entity.pdbx_description
1 polymer ?
#
loop_
_entity_poly.entity_id
_entity_poly.type
_entity_poly.pdbx_seq_one_letter_code
_entity_poly.pdbx_strand_id
1 'polypeptide(L)'
;MSKSAASSEVKPKQTPLMVAILPSVFIYVAAVILVLFARDDLASTTQYWEFFLPVVAFVSLLSGWSQAYALDRSRFVYMIKQILHWGAFGSLLWALQEHGVRDAITAEQFNLTQLYVLALAALVAGLYLDTRMFLFGLFIGCCAYVLADPANIAVLNPLGEALKIANPQEKPQTMIIAVAALAFVASFLVQLSTRGAIMAKRARKARS
;
A
#
# COMPACT_ATOMS: atom_id res chain seq x y z
N MET A 1 -22.80 7.87 -55.87
CA MET A 1 -21.66 8.37 -55.06
C MET A 1 -21.87 7.94 -53.62
N SER A 2 -21.16 6.90 -53.16
CA SER A 2 -21.24 6.39 -51.79
C SER A 2 -20.23 7.13 -50.91
N LYS A 3 -20.71 7.87 -49.90
CA LYS A 3 -19.85 8.49 -48.88
C LYS A 3 -19.35 7.38 -47.96
N SER A 4 -18.08 7.03 -48.12
CA SER A 4 -17.33 6.24 -47.15
C SER A 4 -17.34 6.96 -45.79
N ALA A 5 -18.04 6.39 -44.82
CA ALA A 5 -18.02 6.85 -43.44
C ALA A 5 -16.67 6.47 -42.83
N ALA A 6 -15.79 7.47 -42.69
CA ALA A 6 -14.54 7.31 -41.96
C ALA A 6 -14.85 6.88 -40.52
N SER A 7 -14.48 5.64 -40.20
CA SER A 7 -14.45 5.13 -38.83
C SER A 7 -13.53 6.03 -38.00
N SER A 8 -14.11 6.80 -37.07
CA SER A 8 -13.33 7.59 -36.13
C SER A 8 -12.58 6.63 -35.20
N GLU A 9 -11.26 6.51 -35.38
CA GLU A 9 -10.38 5.83 -34.43
C GLU A 9 -10.55 6.46 -33.05
N VAL A 10 -11.32 5.80 -32.17
CA VAL A 10 -11.39 6.18 -30.76
C VAL A 10 -10.06 5.78 -30.13
N LYS A 11 -9.09 6.71 -30.12
CA LYS A 11 -7.84 6.53 -29.38
C LYS A 11 -8.20 6.23 -27.91
N PRO A 12 -7.80 5.07 -27.36
CA PRO A 12 -8.14 4.74 -25.98
C PRO A 12 -7.46 5.76 -25.06
N LYS A 13 -8.27 6.56 -24.35
CA LYS A 13 -7.80 7.58 -23.40
C LYS A 13 -6.98 6.89 -22.31
N GLN A 14 -5.66 7.01 -22.38
CA GLN A 14 -4.75 6.46 -21.38
C GLN A 14 -4.64 7.44 -20.22
N THR A 15 -4.80 6.95 -18.99
CA THR A 15 -4.57 7.77 -17.80
C THR A 15 -3.11 8.21 -17.76
N PRO A 16 -2.80 9.51 -17.57
CA PRO A 16 -1.43 9.98 -17.45
C PRO A 16 -0.69 9.25 -16.33
N LEU A 17 0.61 8.99 -16.50
CA LEU A 17 1.43 8.32 -15.50
C LEU A 17 1.41 9.03 -14.15
N MET A 18 1.53 10.36 -14.15
CA MET A 18 1.51 11.14 -12.92
C MET A 18 0.22 10.91 -12.10
N VAL A 19 -0.93 10.85 -12.76
CA VAL A 19 -2.22 10.61 -12.11
C VAL A 19 -2.30 9.19 -11.55
N ALA A 20 -1.68 8.22 -12.23
CA ALA A 20 -1.74 6.82 -11.83
C ALA A 20 -0.88 6.50 -10.60
N ILE A 21 0.24 7.20 -10.39
CA ILE A 21 1.15 6.96 -9.24
C ILE A 21 0.63 7.69 -7.99
N LEU A 22 -0.15 8.76 -8.16
CA LEU A 22 -0.59 9.64 -7.07
C LEU A 22 -1.15 8.90 -5.84
N PRO A 23 -2.02 7.87 -5.97
CA PRO A 23 -2.52 7.13 -4.80
C PRO A 23 -1.41 6.41 -4.03
N SER A 24 -0.42 5.85 -4.74
CA SER A 24 0.72 5.18 -4.12
C SER A 24 1.64 6.19 -3.43
N VAL A 25 1.97 7.32 -4.07
CA VAL A 25 2.77 8.38 -3.42
C VAL A 25 2.09 8.82 -2.13
N PHE A 26 0.80 9.06 -2.20
CA PHE A 26 0.03 9.56 -1.07
C PHE A 26 0.08 8.62 0.14
N ILE A 27 -0.16 7.31 -0.03
CA ILE A 27 -0.14 6.38 1.12
C ILE A 27 1.26 6.22 1.74
N TYR A 28 2.32 6.24 0.93
CA TYR A 28 3.69 6.13 1.46
C TYR A 28 4.09 7.41 2.21
N VAL A 29 3.82 8.58 1.63
CA VAL A 29 4.15 9.87 2.26
C VAL A 29 3.35 10.05 3.56
N ALA A 30 2.04 9.78 3.53
CA ALA A 30 1.20 9.87 4.72
C ALA A 30 1.68 8.90 5.82
N ALA A 31 1.97 7.65 5.47
CA ALA A 31 2.49 6.68 6.42
C ALA A 31 3.85 7.09 7.02
N VAL A 32 4.78 7.63 6.22
CA VAL A 32 6.05 8.15 6.74
C VAL A 32 5.80 9.28 7.73
N ILE A 33 4.94 10.25 7.41
CA ILE A 33 4.61 11.36 8.31
C ILE A 33 4.01 10.85 9.62
N LEU A 34 3.03 9.94 9.55
CA LEU A 34 2.40 9.37 10.75
C LEU A 34 3.40 8.58 11.59
N VAL A 35 4.30 7.79 10.97
CA VAL A 35 5.34 7.06 11.68
C VAL A 35 6.31 8.01 12.37
N LEU A 36 6.68 9.13 11.74
CA LEU A 36 7.54 10.13 12.36
C LEU A 36 6.89 10.72 13.61
N PHE A 37 5.60 11.09 13.56
CA PHE A 37 4.86 11.56 14.74
C PHE A 37 4.73 10.47 15.82
N ALA A 38 4.53 9.22 15.41
CA ALA A 38 4.38 8.09 16.30
C ALA A 38 5.67 7.76 17.08
N ARG A 39 6.84 8.25 16.65
CA ARG A 39 8.09 8.08 17.42
C ARG A 39 8.15 8.97 18.65
N ASP A 40 7.59 10.16 18.56
CA ASP A 40 7.67 11.16 19.64
C ASP A 40 6.62 10.85 20.71
N ASP A 41 5.41 10.49 20.29
CA ASP A 41 4.33 10.07 21.18
C ASP A 41 3.41 9.08 20.45
N LEU A 42 3.69 7.79 20.66
CA LEU A 42 2.95 6.71 20.01
C LEU A 42 1.49 6.68 20.49
N ALA A 43 1.21 6.99 21.75
CA ALA A 43 -0.16 6.98 22.28
C ALA A 43 -1.03 8.10 21.67
N SER A 44 -0.45 9.29 21.44
CA SER A 44 -1.19 10.42 20.85
C SER A 44 -1.61 10.19 19.39
N THR A 45 -0.95 9.28 18.69
CA THR A 45 -1.19 9.07 17.25
C THR A 45 -2.28 8.08 16.90
N THR A 46 -2.89 7.40 17.88
CA THR A 46 -3.94 6.39 17.66
C THR A 46 -5.06 6.90 16.75
N GLN A 47 -5.57 8.12 16.99
CA GLN A 47 -6.66 8.67 16.20
C GLN A 47 -6.25 8.96 14.75
N TYR A 48 -5.01 9.37 14.50
CA TYR A 48 -4.51 9.57 13.14
C TYR A 48 -4.44 8.25 12.37
N TRP A 49 -4.02 7.17 13.03
CA TRP A 49 -4.03 5.83 12.43
C TRP A 49 -5.46 5.36 12.14
N GLU A 50 -6.40 5.54 13.06
CA GLU A 50 -7.82 5.21 12.84
C GLU A 50 -8.40 5.89 11.59
N PHE A 51 -8.03 7.14 11.30
CA PHE A 51 -8.42 7.82 10.05
C PHE A 51 -7.62 7.36 8.83
N PHE A 52 -6.34 7.01 8.98
CA PHE A 52 -5.50 6.57 7.87
C PHE A 52 -5.89 5.19 7.34
N LEU A 53 -6.37 4.30 8.21
CA LEU A 53 -6.83 2.96 7.85
C LEU A 53 -7.89 2.90 6.74
N PRO A 54 -9.05 3.58 6.85
CA PRO A 54 -10.04 3.60 5.77
C PRO A 54 -9.51 4.24 4.50
N VAL A 55 -8.54 5.16 4.61
CA VAL A 55 -7.89 5.79 3.46
C VAL A 55 -7.01 4.77 2.71
N VAL A 56 -6.25 3.93 3.41
CA VAL A 56 -5.50 2.83 2.78
C VAL A 56 -6.46 1.84 2.11
N ALA A 57 -7.55 1.46 2.78
CA ALA A 57 -8.56 0.59 2.21
C ALA A 57 -9.12 1.18 0.91
N PHE A 58 -9.52 2.45 0.93
CA PHE A 58 -10.03 3.16 -0.24
C PHE A 58 -9.02 3.21 -1.39
N VAL A 59 -7.75 3.52 -1.11
CA VAL A 59 -6.68 3.51 -2.12
C VAL A 59 -6.49 2.12 -2.72
N SER A 60 -6.49 1.08 -1.88
CA SER A 60 -6.40 -0.33 -2.33
C SER A 60 -7.56 -0.71 -3.25
N LEU A 61 -8.78 -0.25 -2.96
CA LEU A 61 -9.95 -0.49 -3.82
C LEU A 61 -9.78 0.12 -5.22
N LEU A 62 -9.18 1.30 -5.32
CA LEU A 62 -8.97 2.00 -6.60
C LEU A 62 -7.76 1.47 -7.37
N SER A 63 -6.71 1.06 -6.66
CA SER A 63 -5.43 0.78 -7.29
C SER A 63 -5.48 -0.48 -8.15
N GLY A 64 -6.06 -1.59 -7.68
CA GLY A 64 -5.88 -2.89 -8.33
C GLY A 64 -6.70 -3.11 -9.62
N TRP A 65 -7.48 -2.13 -10.07
CA TRP A 65 -8.26 -2.22 -11.32
C TRP A 65 -7.39 -2.46 -12.55
N SER A 66 -6.19 -1.86 -12.59
CA SER A 66 -5.24 -2.07 -13.68
C SER A 66 -4.70 -3.50 -13.68
N GLN A 67 -4.36 -4.04 -12.52
CA GLN A 67 -3.80 -5.40 -12.39
C GLN A 67 -4.87 -6.46 -12.70
N ALA A 68 -6.11 -6.28 -12.24
CA ALA A 68 -7.23 -7.14 -12.58
C ALA A 68 -7.46 -7.21 -14.10
N TYR A 69 -7.38 -6.07 -14.79
CA TYR A 69 -7.51 -6.02 -16.25
C TYR A 69 -6.33 -6.66 -16.99
N ALA A 70 -5.10 -6.49 -16.49
CA ALA A 70 -3.91 -7.12 -17.04
C ALA A 70 -4.00 -8.66 -16.96
N LEU A 71 -4.55 -9.19 -15.86
CA LEU A 71 -4.65 -10.62 -15.55
C LEU A 71 -5.95 -11.30 -16.03
N ASP A 72 -6.76 -10.66 -16.87
CA ASP A 72 -8.07 -11.19 -17.34
C ASP A 72 -9.05 -11.54 -16.20
N ARG A 73 -8.93 -10.88 -15.05
CA ARG A 73 -9.82 -11.10 -13.92
C ARG A 73 -11.05 -10.19 -14.00
N SER A 74 -12.20 -10.71 -13.57
CA SER A 74 -13.42 -9.90 -13.43
C SER A 74 -13.20 -8.77 -12.42
N ARG A 75 -13.42 -7.52 -12.86
CA ARG A 75 -13.33 -6.32 -12.01
C ARG A 75 -14.35 -6.34 -10.88
N PHE A 76 -15.54 -6.88 -11.15
CA PHE A 76 -16.60 -7.00 -10.16
C PHE A 76 -16.23 -7.97 -9.04
N VAL A 77 -15.69 -9.14 -9.39
CA VAL A 77 -15.20 -10.12 -8.40
C VAL A 77 -14.03 -9.55 -7.60
N TYR A 78 -13.12 -8.82 -8.26
CA TYR A 78 -12.04 -8.11 -7.57
C TYR A 78 -12.57 -7.11 -6.53
N MET A 79 -13.56 -6.30 -6.92
CA MET A 79 -14.17 -5.30 -6.03
C MET A 79 -14.85 -5.94 -4.82
N ILE A 80 -15.60 -7.03 -5.02
CA ILE A 80 -16.21 -7.79 -3.91
C ILE A 80 -15.13 -8.31 -2.96
N LYS A 81 -14.06 -8.90 -3.48
CA LYS A 81 -12.95 -9.41 -2.65
C LYS A 81 -12.28 -8.29 -1.85
N GLN A 82 -12.07 -7.12 -2.45
CA GLN A 82 -11.52 -5.96 -1.74
C GLN A 82 -12.44 -5.47 -0.62
N ILE A 83 -13.75 -5.37 -0.88
CA ILE A 83 -14.74 -4.96 0.14
C ILE A 83 -14.78 -5.97 1.28
N LEU A 84 -14.82 -7.27 0.98
CA LEU A 84 -14.80 -8.32 1.99
C LEU A 84 -13.50 -8.32 2.81
N HIS A 85 -12.36 -8.14 2.14
CA HIS A 85 -11.04 -8.12 2.79
C HIS A 85 -10.90 -6.95 3.76
N TRP A 86 -11.13 -5.73 3.28
CA TRP A 86 -11.03 -4.53 4.12
C TRP A 86 -12.18 -4.41 5.12
N GLY A 87 -13.36 -4.95 4.79
CA GLY A 87 -14.48 -5.07 5.71
C GLY A 87 -14.16 -6.01 6.87
N ALA A 88 -13.59 -7.19 6.59
CA ALA A 88 -13.15 -8.11 7.65
C ALA A 88 -12.06 -7.50 8.53
N PHE A 89 -11.10 -6.80 7.92
CA PHE A 89 -10.08 -6.04 8.65
C PHE A 89 -10.69 -4.96 9.56
N GLY A 90 -11.63 -4.15 9.03
CA GLY A 90 -12.32 -3.13 9.80
C GLY A 90 -13.13 -3.71 10.96
N SER A 91 -13.87 -4.80 10.71
CA SER A 91 -14.63 -5.51 11.74
C SER A 91 -13.72 -6.08 12.83
N LEU A 92 -12.53 -6.59 12.48
CA LEU A 92 -11.56 -7.07 13.45
C LEU A 92 -11.08 -5.93 14.36
N LEU A 93 -10.74 -4.77 13.80
CA LEU A 93 -10.32 -3.62 14.60
C LEU A 93 -11.44 -3.09 15.50
N TRP A 94 -12.66 -3.03 14.97
CA TRP A 94 -13.83 -2.67 15.76
C TRP A 94 -14.06 -3.66 16.91
N ALA A 95 -13.94 -4.97 16.64
CA ALA A 95 -14.04 -6.00 17.67
C ALA A 95 -12.96 -5.87 18.75
N LEU A 96 -11.71 -5.55 18.39
CA LEU A 96 -10.66 -5.27 19.37
C LEU A 96 -10.98 -4.04 20.24
N GLN A 97 -11.64 -3.05 19.68
CA GLN A 97 -12.02 -1.85 20.41
C GLN A 97 -13.22 -2.09 21.35
N GLU A 98 -14.26 -2.77 20.87
CA GLU A 98 -15.52 -2.97 21.58
C GLU A 98 -15.44 -4.08 22.65
N HIS A 99 -14.66 -5.15 22.41
CA HIS A 99 -14.56 -6.28 23.34
C HIS A 99 -13.54 -6.06 24.47
N GLY A 100 -13.23 -4.81 24.81
CA GLY A 100 -12.40 -4.46 25.96
C GLY A 100 -10.90 -4.73 25.80
N VAL A 101 -10.42 -5.13 24.61
CA VAL A 101 -8.97 -5.31 24.38
C VAL A 101 -8.26 -3.97 24.48
N ARG A 102 -8.88 -2.89 24.01
CA ARG A 102 -8.36 -1.52 24.15
C ARG A 102 -8.13 -1.11 25.61
N ASP A 103 -9.01 -1.52 26.51
CA ASP A 103 -8.90 -1.19 27.93
C ASP A 103 -7.94 -2.13 28.67
N ALA A 104 -7.69 -3.31 28.11
CA ALA A 104 -6.80 -4.33 28.69
C ALA A 104 -5.31 -4.08 28.41
N ILE A 105 -4.97 -3.24 27.43
CA ILE A 105 -3.59 -2.93 27.02
C ILE A 105 -3.33 -1.44 27.03
N THR A 106 -2.05 -1.06 27.04
CA THR A 106 -1.67 0.36 26.96
C THR A 106 -2.00 0.95 25.57
N ALA A 107 -2.21 2.27 25.50
CA ALA A 107 -2.47 2.96 24.22
C ALA A 107 -1.35 2.73 23.18
N GLU A 108 -0.09 2.65 23.63
CA GLU A 108 1.06 2.33 22.79
C GLU A 108 0.95 0.92 22.20
N GLN A 109 0.66 -0.09 23.04
CA GLN A 109 0.47 -1.47 22.60
C GLN A 109 -0.72 -1.61 21.65
N PHE A 110 -1.80 -0.89 21.88
CA PHE A 110 -2.95 -0.87 20.98
C PHE A 110 -2.58 -0.28 19.62
N ASN A 111 -1.86 0.84 19.59
CA ASN A 111 -1.45 1.47 18.34
C ASN A 111 -0.46 0.59 17.54
N LEU A 112 0.51 -0.05 18.21
CA LEU A 112 1.37 -1.07 17.58
C LEU A 112 0.55 -2.23 17.03
N THR A 113 -0.45 -2.70 17.77
CA THR A 113 -1.36 -3.76 17.32
C THR A 113 -2.07 -3.33 16.03
N GLN A 114 -2.63 -2.12 15.98
CA GLN A 114 -3.27 -1.58 14.77
C GLN A 114 -2.31 -1.55 13.58
N LEU A 115 -1.06 -1.13 13.78
CA LEU A 115 -0.03 -1.12 12.74
C LEU A 115 0.30 -2.51 12.22
N TYR A 116 0.48 -3.50 13.11
CA TYR A 116 0.74 -4.88 12.70
C TYR A 116 -0.45 -5.50 11.97
N VAL A 117 -1.67 -5.30 12.44
CA VAL A 117 -2.87 -5.80 11.76
C VAL A 117 -3.04 -5.12 10.39
N LEU A 118 -2.74 -3.82 10.26
CA LEU A 118 -2.71 -3.13 8.97
C LEU A 118 -1.66 -3.72 8.04
N ALA A 119 -0.43 -3.93 8.52
CA ALA A 119 0.64 -4.55 7.74
C ALA A 119 0.20 -5.92 7.19
N LEU A 120 -0.39 -6.76 8.05
CA LEU A 120 -0.89 -8.08 7.67
C LEU A 120 -2.04 -7.98 6.66
N ALA A 121 -3.01 -7.09 6.88
CA ALA A 121 -4.11 -6.88 5.94
C ALA A 121 -3.58 -6.43 4.57
N ALA A 122 -2.62 -5.50 4.53
CA ALA A 122 -2.00 -5.05 3.30
C ALA A 122 -1.18 -6.16 2.62
N LEU A 123 -0.43 -6.98 3.38
CA LEU A 123 0.30 -8.14 2.85
C LEU A 123 -0.63 -9.16 2.22
N VAL A 124 -1.73 -9.52 2.88
CA VAL A 124 -2.72 -10.48 2.36
C VAL A 124 -3.42 -9.93 1.11
N ALA A 125 -3.83 -8.66 1.12
CA ALA A 125 -4.32 -7.98 -0.08
C ALA A 125 -3.27 -7.99 -1.20
N GLY A 126 -2.01 -7.81 -0.82
CA GLY A 126 -0.81 -7.89 -1.63
C GLY A 126 -0.65 -9.19 -2.42
N LEU A 127 -0.79 -10.31 -1.72
CA LEU A 127 -0.58 -11.65 -2.27
C LEU A 127 -1.63 -12.04 -3.29
N TYR A 128 -2.90 -11.68 -3.06
CA TYR A 128 -4.00 -12.21 -3.86
C TYR A 128 -4.68 -11.19 -4.78
N LEU A 129 -4.59 -9.88 -4.48
CA LEU A 129 -5.38 -8.83 -5.13
C LEU A 129 -4.54 -7.74 -5.82
N ASP A 130 -3.61 -7.10 -5.11
CA ASP A 130 -2.79 -6.01 -5.64
C ASP A 130 -1.37 -6.06 -5.08
N THR A 131 -0.40 -6.45 -5.90
CA THR A 131 1.00 -6.65 -5.47
C THR A 131 1.64 -5.39 -4.88
N ARG A 132 1.14 -4.18 -5.17
CA ARG A 132 1.65 -2.95 -4.54
C ARG A 132 1.30 -2.88 -3.05
N MET A 133 0.15 -3.43 -2.64
CA MET A 133 -0.22 -3.53 -1.23
C MET A 133 0.70 -4.48 -0.46
N PHE A 134 1.32 -5.46 -1.15
CA PHE A 134 2.32 -6.31 -0.53
C PHE A 134 3.54 -5.51 -0.07
N LEU A 135 4.07 -4.66 -0.96
CA LEU A 135 5.22 -3.80 -0.66
C LEU A 135 4.89 -2.76 0.42
N PHE A 136 3.68 -2.19 0.36
CA PHE A 136 3.20 -1.27 1.40
C PHE A 136 3.07 -1.97 2.75
N GLY A 137 2.51 -3.19 2.78
CA GLY A 137 2.39 -3.98 4.00
C GLY A 137 3.74 -4.36 4.61
N LEU A 138 4.72 -4.73 3.77
CA LEU A 138 6.10 -4.96 4.22
C LEU A 138 6.69 -3.70 4.87
N PHE A 139 6.52 -2.55 4.21
CA PHE A 139 6.98 -1.27 4.73
C PHE A 139 6.33 -0.91 6.08
N ILE A 140 5.00 -1.01 6.22
CA ILE A 140 4.30 -0.76 7.49
C ILE A 140 4.76 -1.75 8.57
N GLY A 141 4.94 -3.03 8.22
CA GLY A 141 5.45 -4.04 9.16
C GLY A 141 6.84 -3.71 9.69
N CYS A 142 7.75 -3.26 8.82
CA CYS A 142 9.07 -2.76 9.23
C CYS A 142 8.95 -1.52 10.15
N CYS A 143 8.04 -0.59 9.85
CA CYS A 143 7.82 0.58 10.69
C CYS A 143 7.28 0.20 12.08
N ALA A 144 6.29 -0.71 12.13
CA ALA A 144 5.73 -1.22 13.37
C ALA A 144 6.81 -1.89 14.25
N TYR A 145 7.71 -2.66 13.62
CA TYR A 145 8.85 -3.29 14.31
C TYR A 145 9.81 -2.26 14.91
N VAL A 146 10.20 -1.24 14.13
CA VAL A 146 11.09 -0.17 14.62
C VAL A 146 10.43 0.68 15.72
N LEU A 147 9.11 0.88 15.67
CA LEU A 147 8.38 1.57 16.72
C LEU A 147 8.27 0.73 17.99
N ALA A 148 8.13 -0.59 17.87
CA ALA A 148 8.03 -1.52 18.99
C ALA A 148 9.36 -1.69 19.75
N ASP A 149 10.48 -1.75 19.02
CA ASP A 149 11.81 -1.86 19.62
C ASP A 149 12.81 -0.93 18.89
N PRO A 150 12.84 0.38 19.24
CA PRO A 150 13.69 1.36 18.57
C PRO A 150 15.19 1.08 18.72
N ALA A 151 15.59 0.34 19.75
CA ALA A 151 16.98 -0.01 20.00
C ALA A 151 17.46 -1.18 19.12
N ASN A 152 16.53 -1.90 18.49
CA ASN A 152 16.80 -3.20 17.90
C ASN A 152 16.37 -3.22 16.44
N ILE A 153 17.17 -2.58 15.59
CA ILE A 153 16.88 -2.47 14.16
C ILE A 153 17.46 -3.64 13.33
N ALA A 154 17.64 -4.82 13.93
CA ALA A 154 18.29 -5.96 13.29
C ALA A 154 17.65 -6.34 11.93
N VAL A 155 16.32 -6.23 11.84
CA VAL A 155 15.53 -6.47 10.61
C VAL A 155 15.92 -5.52 9.47
N LEU A 156 16.47 -4.34 9.79
CA LEU A 156 16.85 -3.31 8.84
C LEU A 156 18.35 -3.30 8.51
N ASN A 157 19.19 -4.05 9.23
CA ASN A 157 20.63 -4.11 8.96
C ASN A 157 20.94 -4.51 7.50
N PRO A 158 20.32 -5.56 6.91
CA PRO A 158 20.57 -5.92 5.52
C PRO A 158 20.20 -4.81 4.53
N LEU A 159 19.15 -4.04 4.85
CA LEU A 159 18.72 -2.90 4.04
C LEU A 159 19.67 -1.71 4.21
N GLY A 160 20.19 -1.47 5.41
CA GLY A 160 21.17 -0.42 5.69
C GLY A 160 22.49 -0.66 4.96
N GLU A 161 22.96 -1.91 4.95
CA GLU A 161 24.13 -2.34 4.18
C GLU A 161 23.94 -2.19 2.67
N ALA A 162 22.80 -2.68 2.15
CA ALA A 162 22.47 -2.55 0.73
C ALA A 162 22.40 -1.08 0.27
N LEU A 163 21.96 -0.19 1.16
CA LEU A 163 21.85 1.25 0.92
C LEU A 163 23.10 2.05 1.28
N LYS A 164 24.17 1.40 1.77
CA LYS A 164 25.41 2.04 2.24
C LYS A 164 25.17 3.13 3.30
N ILE A 165 24.19 2.93 4.19
CA ILE A 165 23.92 3.85 5.30
C ILE A 165 24.91 3.54 6.42
N ALA A 166 25.80 4.49 6.73
CA ALA A 166 26.73 4.36 7.85
C ALA A 166 25.96 4.38 9.19
N ASN A 167 26.24 3.40 10.05
CA ASN A 167 25.62 3.19 11.37
C ASN A 167 24.08 3.30 11.32
N PRO A 168 23.39 2.37 10.64
CA PRO A 168 21.93 2.44 10.48
C PRO A 168 21.21 2.45 11.84
N GLN A 169 21.81 1.86 12.88
CA GLN A 169 21.26 1.78 14.24
C GLN A 169 21.16 3.14 14.91
N GLU A 170 22.04 4.08 14.56
CA GLU A 170 22.05 5.43 15.12
C GLU A 170 21.08 6.37 14.37
N LYS A 171 20.50 5.91 13.24
CA LYS A 171 19.70 6.74 12.32
C LYS A 171 18.38 6.08 11.90
N PRO A 172 17.51 5.72 12.85
CA PRO A 172 16.24 5.05 12.57
C PRO A 172 15.32 5.85 11.63
N GLN A 173 15.34 7.19 11.69
CA GLN A 173 14.56 8.04 10.76
C GLN A 173 15.04 7.90 9.32
N THR A 174 16.35 7.97 9.09
CA THR A 174 16.94 7.76 7.75
C THR A 174 16.59 6.38 7.22
N MET A 175 16.58 5.37 8.10
CA MET A 175 16.18 4.01 7.73
C MET A 175 14.70 3.94 7.32
N ILE A 176 13.77 4.50 8.09
CA ILE A 176 12.34 4.50 7.76
C ILE A 176 12.10 5.17 6.40
N ILE A 177 12.71 6.34 6.18
CA ILE A 177 12.58 7.08 4.92
C ILE A 177 13.17 6.27 3.75
N ALA A 178 14.34 5.66 3.94
CA ALA A 178 15.00 4.90 2.89
C ALA A 178 14.22 3.63 2.54
N VAL A 179 13.67 2.92 3.54
CA VAL A 179 12.80 1.75 3.32
C VAL A 179 11.52 2.17 2.60
N ALA A 180 10.91 3.29 2.99
CA ALA A 180 9.74 3.86 2.31
C ALA A 180 10.06 4.16 0.84
N ALA A 181 11.19 4.81 0.57
CA ALA A 181 11.64 5.13 -0.78
C ALA A 181 11.87 3.86 -1.62
N LEU A 182 12.53 2.84 -1.06
CA LEU A 182 12.75 1.55 -1.74
C LEU A 182 11.43 0.85 -2.06
N ALA A 183 10.54 0.72 -1.07
CA ALA A 183 9.25 0.07 -1.24
C ALA A 183 8.35 0.81 -2.24
N PHE A 184 8.41 2.15 -2.24
CA PHE A 184 7.74 2.99 -3.23
C PHE A 184 8.30 2.79 -4.63
N VAL A 185 9.64 2.80 -4.80
CA VAL A 185 10.28 2.55 -6.10
C VAL A 185 9.94 1.16 -6.63
N ALA A 186 9.96 0.13 -5.78
CA ALA A 186 9.54 -1.21 -6.18
C ALA A 186 8.05 -1.23 -6.59
N SER A 187 7.18 -0.53 -5.85
CA SER A 187 5.75 -0.41 -6.18
C SER A 187 5.53 0.29 -7.52
N PHE A 188 6.34 1.31 -7.80
CA PHE A 188 6.33 2.05 -9.05
C PHE A 188 6.76 1.16 -10.23
N LEU A 189 7.80 0.34 -10.08
CA LEU A 189 8.23 -0.61 -11.10
C LEU A 189 7.14 -1.65 -11.41
N VAL A 190 6.46 -2.18 -10.39
CA VAL A 190 5.30 -3.07 -10.56
C VAL A 190 4.17 -2.38 -11.34
N GLN A 191 3.96 -1.09 -11.11
CA GLN A 191 2.97 -0.32 -11.85
C GLN A 191 3.36 -0.14 -13.33
N LEU A 192 4.62 0.19 -13.61
CA LEU A 192 5.13 0.30 -14.99
C LEU A 192 4.98 -1.01 -15.75
N SER A 193 5.35 -2.14 -15.14
CA SER A 193 5.23 -3.46 -15.77
C SER A 193 3.78 -3.83 -16.08
N THR A 194 2.86 -3.58 -15.13
CA THR A 194 1.42 -3.80 -15.32
C THR A 194 0.89 -2.98 -16.49
N ARG A 195 1.31 -1.73 -16.62
CA ARG A 195 0.89 -0.87 -17.74
C ARG A 195 1.44 -1.33 -19.08
N GLY A 196 2.70 -1.76 -19.13
CA GLY A 196 3.30 -2.36 -20.33
C GLY A 196 2.50 -3.59 -20.79
N ALA A 197 2.14 -4.48 -19.87
CA ALA A 197 1.32 -5.66 -20.15
C ALA A 197 -0.05 -5.28 -20.74
N ILE A 198 -0.71 -4.25 -20.18
CA ILE A 198 -1.99 -3.74 -20.69
C ILE A 198 -1.86 -3.21 -22.12
N MET A 199 -0.80 -2.45 -22.42
CA MET A 199 -0.55 -1.92 -23.77
C MET A 199 -0.32 -3.04 -24.78
N ALA A 200 0.53 -4.02 -24.44
CA ALA A 200 0.80 -5.17 -25.29
C ALA A 200 -0.48 -5.97 -25.61
N LYS A 201 -1.34 -6.16 -24.60
CA LYS A 201 -2.63 -6.85 -24.75
C LYS A 201 -3.59 -6.09 -25.67
N ARG A 202 -3.71 -4.77 -25.51
CA ARG A 202 -4.55 -3.94 -26.40
C ARG A 202 -4.05 -3.96 -27.84
N ALA A 203 -2.72 -3.88 -28.04
CA ALA A 203 -2.12 -3.94 -29.36
C ALA A 203 -2.29 -5.32 -30.04
N ARG A 204 -2.40 -6.40 -29.26
CA ARG A 204 -2.72 -7.74 -29.79
C ARG A 204 -4.18 -7.82 -30.24
N LYS A 205 -5.11 -7.32 -29.41
CA LYS A 205 -6.55 -7.30 -29.75
C LYS A 205 -6.89 -6.42 -30.95
N ALA A 206 -6.13 -5.35 -31.20
CA ALA A 206 -6.32 -4.51 -32.38
C ALA A 206 -5.81 -5.17 -33.69
N ARG A 207 -5.01 -6.24 -33.58
CA ARG A 207 -4.45 -6.98 -34.73
C ARG A 207 -5.22 -8.27 -35.06
N SER A 208 -6.15 -8.68 -34.20
CA SER A 208 -7.03 -9.85 -34.36
C SER A 208 -8.40 -9.41 -34.85
#